data_AF-A0A1G4W084-F1
#
_entry.id   AF-A0A1G4W084-F1
#
_cell.length_a   1.000
_cell.length_b   1.000
_cell.length_c   1.000
_cell.angle_alpha   90.00
_cell.angle_beta   90.00
_cell.angle_gamma   90.00
#
_symmetry.space_group_name_H-M   'P 1'
#
loop_
_entity.id
_entity.type
_entity.pdbx_description
1 polymer ?
#
loop_
_entity_poly.entity_id
_entity_poly.type
_entity_poly.pdbx_seq_one_letter_code
_entity_poly.pdbx_strand_id
1 'polypeptide(L)' 'MLLRYCIKFKAHTMAKLYSKKTKASPKMLPKKETISFLLSYSKALTITKVGDLTFENIAN' A
#
# COMPACT_ATOMS: atom_id res chain seq x y z
N MET A 1 -9.29 -7.17 -49.01
CA MET A 1 -8.07 -6.79 -48.25
C MET A 1 -8.38 -5.60 -47.32
N LEU A 2 -9.41 -5.75 -46.47
CA LEU A 2 -9.91 -4.73 -45.54
C LEU A 2 -9.59 -5.12 -44.08
N LEU A 3 -8.42 -5.72 -43.86
CA LEU A 3 -8.00 -6.25 -42.56
C LEU A 3 -6.68 -5.65 -42.10
N ARG A 4 -6.42 -4.40 -42.48
CA ARG A 4 -5.35 -3.57 -41.91
C ARG A 4 -5.86 -2.25 -41.35
N TYR A 5 -7.13 -2.19 -40.91
CA TYR A 5 -7.50 -1.37 -39.75
C TYR A 5 -6.89 -2.00 -38.48
N CYS A 6 -5.58 -2.24 -38.53
CA CYS A 6 -4.76 -2.51 -37.36
C CYS A 6 -4.77 -1.21 -36.58
N ILE A 7 -5.79 -1.05 -35.74
CA ILE A 7 -5.72 -0.51 -34.38
C ILE A 7 -4.70 0.63 -34.28
N LYS A 8 -4.78 1.58 -35.22
CA LYS A 8 -3.97 2.78 -35.18
C LYS A 8 -4.81 3.75 -34.38
N PHE A 9 -4.39 3.86 -33.13
CA PHE A 9 -4.25 5.16 -32.51
C PHE A 9 -5.57 5.77 -32.01
N LYS A 10 -6.09 5.22 -30.91
CA LYS A 10 -6.84 6.03 -29.95
C LYS A 10 -6.78 5.45 -28.53
N ALA A 11 -5.58 5.39 -27.95
CA ALA A 11 -5.42 5.35 -26.50
C ALA A 11 -5.00 6.75 -26.05
N HIS A 12 -5.95 7.70 -26.12
CA HIS A 12 -5.72 9.05 -25.61
C HIS A 12 -5.79 9.01 -24.08
N THR A 13 -4.62 9.27 -23.50
CA THR A 13 -4.41 10.04 -22.27
C THR A 13 -5.14 9.56 -21.02
N MET A 14 -4.47 8.68 -20.26
CA MET A 14 -4.43 8.62 -18.79
C MET A 14 -3.31 7.67 -18.30
N ALA A 15 -2.82 6.75 -19.14
CA ALA A 15 -1.85 5.73 -18.72
C ALA A 15 -0.38 6.18 -18.60
N LYS A 16 -0.03 7.46 -18.84
CA LYS A 16 1.38 7.90 -18.91
C LYS A 16 1.73 9.15 -18.08
N LEU A 17 0.87 9.59 -17.16
CA LEU A 17 1.16 10.75 -16.30
C LEU A 17 1.88 10.38 -14.99
N TYR A 18 1.75 9.13 -14.53
CA TYR A 18 2.26 8.71 -13.22
C TYR A 18 3.63 8.03 -13.26
N SER A 19 4.08 7.61 -14.45
CA SER A 19 5.41 7.01 -14.62
C SER A 19 6.45 8.07 -14.95
N LYS A 20 6.63 9.05 -14.06
CA LYS A 20 7.83 9.90 -14.10
C LYS A 20 9.00 9.02 -13.71
N LYS A 21 10.03 8.89 -14.55
CA LYS A 21 11.27 8.18 -14.21
C LYS A 21 11.83 8.83 -12.95
N THR A 22 11.62 8.21 -11.80
CA THR A 22 12.06 8.76 -10.51
C THR A 22 13.57 8.65 -10.45
N LYS A 23 14.24 9.79 -10.25
CA LYS A 23 15.59 9.77 -9.67
C LYS A 23 15.47 9.02 -8.35
N ALA A 24 16.45 8.18 -8.01
CA ALA A 24 16.42 7.34 -6.81
C ALA A 24 15.85 8.15 -5.64
N SER A 25 14.67 7.74 -5.15
CA SER A 25 14.01 8.46 -4.07
C SER A 25 14.92 8.42 -2.86
N PRO A 26 15.13 9.55 -2.16
CA PRO A 26 15.86 9.51 -0.90
C PRO A 26 15.18 8.50 0.02
N LYS A 27 15.98 7.76 0.79
CA LYS A 27 15.47 6.73 1.72
C LYS A 27 14.52 7.40 2.71
N MET A 28 13.22 7.23 2.51
CA MET A 28 12.20 7.76 3.42
C MET A 28 12.13 6.83 4.62
N LEU A 29 12.60 7.32 5.76
CA LEU A 29 12.46 6.64 7.05
C LEU A 29 11.29 7.25 7.81
N PRO A 30 10.52 6.45 8.57
CA PRO A 30 9.47 6.97 9.42
C PRO A 30 10.06 7.85 10.53
N LYS A 31 9.28 8.86 10.96
CA LYS A 31 9.63 9.67 12.13
C LYS A 31 9.58 8.82 13.40
N LYS A 32 10.30 9.24 14.44
CA LYS A 32 10.30 8.56 15.75
C LYS A 32 8.88 8.42 16.32
N GLU A 33 8.06 9.45 16.19
CA GLU A 33 6.65 9.45 16.63
C GLU A 33 5.83 8.35 15.96
N THR A 34 5.99 8.16 14.65
CA THR A 34 5.31 7.09 13.91
C THR A 34 5.74 5.72 14.39
N ILE A 35 7.03 5.52 14.66
CA ILE A 35 7.55 4.27 15.23
C ILE A 35 6.94 4.03 16.62
N SER A 36 6.96 5.04 17.49
CA SER A 36 6.40 4.94 18.83
C SER A 36 4.90 4.64 18.81
N PHE A 37 4.14 5.29 17.93
CA PHE A 37 2.71 5.06 17.74
C PHE A 37 2.41 3.62 17.32
N LEU A 38 3.13 3.11 16.32
CA LEU A 38 2.96 1.72 15.86
C LEU A 38 3.34 0.71 16.95
N LEU A 39 4.42 0.97 17.68
CA LEU A 39 4.86 0.09 18.77
C LEU A 39 3.90 0.11 19.96
N SER A 40 3.37 1.27 20.35
CA SER A 40 2.37 1.35 21.42
C SER A 40 1.09 0.64 21.02
N TYR A 41 0.63 0.84 19.78
CA TYR A 41 -0.55 0.17 19.26
C TYR A 41 -0.38 -1.35 19.20
N SER A 42 0.75 -1.83 18.69
CA SER A 42 1.06 -3.27 18.64
C SER A 42 1.15 -3.91 20.02
N LYS A 43 1.57 -3.18 21.05
CA LYS A 43 1.61 -3.68 22.44
C LYS A 43 0.22 -3.72 23.08
N ALA A 44 -0.63 -2.76 22.74
CA ALA A 44 -2.01 -2.71 23.20
C ALA A 44 -2.87 -3.83 22.60
N LEU A 45 -2.50 -4.29 21.39
CA LEU A 45 -3.17 -5.38 20.70
C LEU A 45 -2.73 -6.73 21.27
N THR A 46 -3.68 -7.43 21.88
CA THR A 46 -3.48 -8.76 22.45
C THR A 46 -4.45 -9.75 21.80
N ILE A 47 -3.93 -10.87 21.35
CA ILE A 47 -4.76 -11.96 20.80
C ILE A 47 -4.83 -13.05 21.85
N THR A 48 -6.02 -13.30 22.39
CA THR A 48 -6.27 -14.38 23.34
C THR A 48 -7.00 -15.52 22.66
N LYS A 49 -6.54 -16.76 22.87
CA LYS A 49 -7.16 -17.97 22.31
C LYS A 49 -7.81 -18.77 23.42
N VAL A 50 -9.07 -19.17 23.24
CA VAL A 50 -9.82 -20.01 24.18
C VAL A 50 -10.49 -21.12 23.38
N GLY A 51 -9.95 -22.34 23.47
CA GLY A 51 -10.37 -23.45 22.59
C GLY A 51 -10.15 -23.09 21.12
N ASP A 52 -11.19 -23.25 20.31
CA ASP A 52 -11.19 -22.91 18.88
C ASP A 52 -11.52 -21.43 18.61
N LEU A 53 -11.73 -20.62 19.65
CA LEU A 53 -12.10 -19.21 19.53
C LEU A 53 -10.89 -18.30 19.70
N THR A 54 -10.82 -17.26 18.87
CA THR A 54 -9.79 -16.21 18.88
C THR A 54 -10.43 -14.87 19.21
N PHE A 55 -9.91 -14.17 20.21
CA PHE A 55 -10.36 -12.84 20.61
C PHE A 55 -9.23 -11.84 20.42
N GLU A 56 -9.53 -10.74 19.75
CA GLU A 56 -8.65 -9.58 19.62
C GLU A 56 -9.08 -8.55 20.66
N ASN A 57 -8.18 -8.21 21.57
CA ASN A 57 -8.41 -7.23 22.61
C ASN A 57 -7.43 -6.06 22.50
N ILE A 58 -7.94 -4.84 22.63
CA ILE A 58 -7.16 -3.61 22.57
C ILE A 58 -7.28 -2.92 23.94
N ALA A 59 -6.19 -2.93 24.71
CA ALA A 59 -6.15 -2.25 26.00
C ALA A 59 -5.85 -0.75 25.80
N ASN A 60 -6.81 0.12 26.12
CA ASN A 60 -6.66 1.58 26.09
C ASN A 60 -6.33 2.15 27.47
#